data_AF-A0A443KC70-F1
#
_entry.id   AF-A0A443KC70-F1
#
_cell.length_a   1.000
_cell.length_b   1.000
_cell.length_c   1.000
_cell.angle_alpha   90.00
_cell.angle_beta   90.00
_cell.angle_gamma   90.00
#
_symmetry.space_group_name_H-M   'P 1'
#
loop_
_entity.id
_entity.type
_entity.pdbx_description
1 polymer ?
#
loop_
_entity_poly.entity_id
_entity_poly.type
_entity_poly.pdbx_seq_one_letter_code
_entity_poly.pdbx_strand_id
1 'polypeptide(L)'
;MIFPAPHTRETVASYGYRIARLSGLSSLPEMAYLFDLDLRALLKGDRHSVERLVKYTGCDPAALSNGALDASNPRRLQLGADPRNKVMCAKDRFRFCPACLGELADGNLRSACLARTDWLIDANHVCAEHEIRLMTITPRKASRIQPDLSSLVLQLTAGQKAMWQSDRPT
;
A
#
# COMPACT_ATOMS: atom_id res chain seq x y z
N MET A 1 18.37 -9.86 -7.07
CA MET A 1 17.43 -9.50 -5.99
C MET A 1 16.15 -10.27 -6.26
N ILE A 2 15.67 -11.11 -5.33
CA ILE A 2 14.49 -11.98 -5.56
C ILE A 2 13.19 -11.15 -5.50
N PHE A 3 13.18 -10.11 -4.67
CA PHE A 3 12.03 -9.22 -4.50
C PHE A 3 12.25 -7.86 -5.16
N PRO A 4 11.18 -7.24 -5.70
CA PRO A 4 11.23 -5.88 -6.21
C PRO A 4 11.45 -4.86 -5.08
N ALA A 5 12.12 -3.76 -5.40
CA ALA A 5 12.28 -2.64 -4.48
C ALA A 5 10.93 -2.00 -4.11
N PRO A 6 10.81 -1.36 -2.92
CA PRO A 6 9.67 -0.53 -2.56
C PRO A 6 9.44 0.59 -3.58
N HIS A 7 8.19 0.90 -3.88
CA HIS A 7 7.88 2.11 -4.66
C HIS A 7 8.08 3.35 -3.78
N THR A 8 8.55 4.48 -4.32
CA THR A 8 8.93 5.69 -3.53
C THR A 8 7.80 6.21 -2.64
N ARG A 9 6.55 6.08 -3.11
CA ARG A 9 5.33 6.46 -2.38
C ARG A 9 4.65 5.29 -1.65
N GLU A 10 5.27 4.10 -1.60
CA GLU A 10 4.71 2.93 -0.94
C GLU A 10 4.84 3.05 0.58
N THR A 11 3.80 2.65 1.33
CA THR A 11 3.94 2.48 2.78
C THR A 11 4.69 1.19 3.09
N VAL A 12 5.36 1.11 4.24
CA VAL A 12 5.92 -0.15 4.76
C VAL A 12 4.88 -1.27 4.80
N ALA A 13 3.64 -0.95 5.17
CA ALA A 13 2.54 -1.90 5.16
C ALA A 13 2.28 -2.47 3.76
N SER A 14 2.14 -1.59 2.76
CA SER A 14 1.92 -1.96 1.36
C SER A 14 3.05 -2.84 0.84
N TYR A 15 4.29 -2.44 1.12
CA TYR A 15 5.46 -3.21 0.73
C TYR A 15 5.41 -4.62 1.35
N GLY A 16 5.15 -4.70 2.66
CA GLY A 16 4.99 -5.97 3.36
C GLY A 16 3.91 -6.86 2.76
N TYR A 17 2.73 -6.32 2.42
CA TYR A 17 1.67 -7.07 1.73
C TYR A 17 2.10 -7.57 0.35
N ARG A 18 2.82 -6.75 -0.41
CA ARG A 18 3.34 -7.13 -1.73
C ARG A 18 4.35 -8.26 -1.63
N ILE A 19 5.24 -8.21 -0.63
CA ILE A 19 6.22 -9.26 -0.35
C ILE A 19 5.55 -10.54 0.13
N ALA A 20 4.56 -10.45 1.03
CA ALA A 20 3.78 -11.61 1.48
C ALA A 20 3.15 -12.34 0.28
N ARG A 21 2.49 -11.59 -0.61
CA ARG A 21 1.88 -12.14 -1.83
C ARG A 21 2.89 -12.77 -2.78
N LEU A 22 4.03 -12.11 -3.01
CA LEU A 22 5.11 -12.65 -3.84
C LEU A 22 5.74 -13.91 -3.23
N SER A 23 5.64 -14.07 -1.92
CA SER A 23 6.09 -15.25 -1.17
C SER A 23 5.00 -16.35 -1.11
N GLY A 24 3.85 -16.17 -1.75
CA GLY A 24 2.74 -17.13 -1.73
C GLY A 24 1.92 -17.13 -0.44
N LEU A 25 2.08 -16.11 0.42
CA LEU A 25 1.36 -15.98 1.69
C LEU A 25 0.04 -15.24 1.48
N SER A 26 -0.93 -15.55 2.33
CA SER A 26 -2.28 -14.98 2.29
C SER A 26 -2.34 -13.56 2.84
N SER A 27 -1.40 -13.17 3.73
CA SER A 27 -1.47 -11.88 4.40
C SER A 27 -0.15 -11.42 5.04
N LEU A 28 -0.05 -10.12 5.34
CA LEU A 28 1.07 -9.55 6.10
C LEU A 28 1.19 -10.10 7.54
N PRO A 29 0.10 -10.32 8.31
CA PRO A 29 0.18 -11.00 9.61
C PRO A 29 0.77 -12.41 9.53
N GLU A 30 0.43 -13.19 8.51
CA GLU A 30 1.01 -14.52 8.29
C GLU A 30 2.51 -14.43 8.01
N MET A 31 2.93 -13.49 7.15
CA MET A 31 4.35 -13.20 6.92
C MET A 31 5.05 -12.79 8.22
N ALA A 32 4.44 -11.89 9.00
CA ALA A 32 5.00 -11.45 10.27
C ALA A 32 5.21 -12.62 11.24
N TYR A 33 4.28 -13.57 11.28
CA TYR A 33 4.42 -14.80 12.07
C TYR A 33 5.58 -15.69 11.58
N LEU A 34 5.66 -15.96 10.27
CA LEU A 34 6.68 -16.86 9.70
C LEU A 34 8.11 -16.30 9.75
N PHE A 35 8.26 -14.97 9.64
CA PHE A 35 9.56 -14.29 9.65
C PHE A 35 9.91 -13.64 11.00
N ASP A 36 9.09 -13.91 12.03
CA ASP A 36 9.24 -13.40 13.39
C ASP A 36 9.39 -11.86 13.40
N LEU A 37 8.51 -11.18 12.66
CA LEU A 37 8.42 -9.72 12.62
C LEU A 37 7.38 -9.25 13.65
N ASP A 38 7.71 -8.24 14.46
CA ASP A 38 6.68 -7.50 15.17
C ASP A 38 5.94 -6.62 14.17
N LEU A 39 4.74 -7.08 13.78
CA LEU A 39 3.87 -6.38 12.84
C LEU A 39 3.54 -4.96 13.29
N ARG A 40 3.25 -4.76 14.58
CA ARG A 40 2.88 -3.43 15.07
C ARG A 40 4.07 -2.50 15.05
N ALA A 41 5.25 -2.97 15.43
CA ALA A 41 6.49 -2.21 15.35
C ALA A 41 6.87 -1.90 13.89
N LEU A 42 6.75 -2.89 13.00
CA LEU A 42 7.00 -2.73 11.56
C LEU A 42 6.11 -1.66 10.94
N LEU A 43 4.80 -1.71 11.20
CA LEU A 43 3.85 -0.72 10.69
C LEU A 43 4.13 0.69 11.21
N LYS A 44 4.79 0.83 12.36
CA LYS A 44 5.22 2.10 12.94
C LYS A 44 6.61 2.56 12.44
N GLY A 45 7.22 1.83 11.53
CA GLY A 45 8.57 2.12 11.04
C GLY A 45 9.65 1.89 12.10
N ASP A 46 9.41 1.01 13.07
CA ASP A 46 10.44 0.64 14.05
C ASP A 46 11.68 0.12 13.32
N ARG A 47 12.83 0.66 13.71
CA ARG A 47 14.11 0.39 13.04
C ARG A 47 14.45 -1.10 13.05
N HIS A 48 14.26 -1.79 14.17
CA HIS A 48 14.62 -3.20 14.29
C HIS A 48 13.74 -4.08 13.41
N SER A 49 12.42 -3.85 13.43
CA SER A 49 11.48 -4.56 12.56
C SER A 49 11.72 -4.27 11.08
N VAL A 50 12.04 -3.03 10.71
CA VAL A 50 12.40 -2.66 9.32
C VAL A 50 13.68 -3.36 8.88
N GLU A 51 14.73 -3.39 9.72
CA GLU A 51 15.98 -4.08 9.42
C GLU A 51 15.77 -5.58 9.20
N ARG A 52 14.84 -6.23 9.93
CA ARG A 52 14.48 -7.64 9.69
C ARG A 52 13.79 -7.84 8.34
N LEU A 53 12.85 -6.96 7.98
CA LEU A 53 12.22 -7.01 6.66
C LEU A 53 13.23 -6.77 5.53
N VAL A 54 14.18 -5.85 5.73
CA VAL A 54 15.28 -5.60 4.78
C VAL A 54 16.14 -6.84 4.60
N LYS A 55 16.53 -7.52 5.69
CA LYS A 55 17.33 -8.76 5.61
C LYS A 55 16.62 -9.83 4.78
N TYR A 56 15.30 -9.93 4.90
CA TYR A 56 14.50 -10.89 4.13
C TYR A 56 14.37 -10.49 2.65
N THR A 57 14.15 -9.21 2.37
CA THR A 57 13.81 -8.72 1.03
C THR A 57 15.03 -8.33 0.19
N GLY A 58 16.15 -7.99 0.84
CA GLY A 58 17.36 -7.45 0.21
C GLY A 58 17.20 -6.02 -0.30
N CYS A 59 16.17 -5.28 0.11
CA CYS A 59 15.95 -3.90 -0.33
C CYS A 59 16.80 -2.89 0.46
N ASP A 60 16.86 -1.64 -0.02
CA ASP A 60 17.49 -0.55 0.72
C ASP A 60 16.63 -0.14 1.93
N PRO A 61 17.16 -0.15 3.17
CA PRO A 61 16.45 0.33 4.35
C PRO A 61 15.86 1.74 4.19
N ALA A 62 16.55 2.64 3.47
CA ALA A 62 16.09 4.00 3.27
C ALA A 62 14.80 4.06 2.43
N ALA A 63 14.54 3.04 1.59
CA ALA A 63 13.31 2.95 0.81
C ALA A 63 12.08 2.60 1.66
N LEU A 64 12.27 2.18 2.92
CA LEU A 64 11.20 1.82 3.87
C LEU A 64 10.92 2.91 4.90
N SER A 65 11.55 4.09 4.80
CA SER A 65 11.29 5.18 5.75
C SER A 65 9.99 5.93 5.48
N ASN A 66 9.29 5.66 4.37
CA ASN A 66 8.10 6.39 3.97
C ASN A 66 6.81 5.67 4.40
N GLY A 67 5.81 6.45 4.84
CA GLY A 67 4.49 5.91 5.12
C GLY A 67 4.41 5.00 6.35
N ALA A 68 5.27 5.25 7.35
CA ALA A 68 5.15 4.64 8.67
C ALA A 68 3.94 5.23 9.43
N LEU A 69 3.23 4.39 10.20
CA LEU A 69 2.16 4.85 11.08
C LEU A 69 2.73 5.57 12.30
N ASP A 70 2.10 6.69 12.67
CA ASP A 70 2.43 7.38 13.91
C ASP A 70 2.05 6.50 15.12
N ALA A 71 3.04 6.24 15.97
CA ALA A 71 2.87 5.46 17.19
C ALA A 71 1.82 6.03 18.14
N SER A 72 1.67 7.36 18.18
CA SER A 72 0.72 8.09 19.05
C SER A 72 -0.68 8.21 18.43
N ASN A 73 -0.79 8.13 17.10
CA ASN A 73 -2.05 8.20 16.39
C ASN A 73 -1.99 7.39 15.09
N PRO A 74 -2.53 6.17 15.05
CA PRO A 74 -2.45 5.30 13.86
C PRO A 74 -3.25 5.82 12.65
N ARG A 75 -3.91 6.98 12.77
CA ARG A 75 -4.53 7.69 11.62
C ARG A 75 -3.59 8.67 10.94
N ARG A 76 -2.38 8.84 11.47
CA ARG A 76 -1.36 9.69 10.88
C ARG A 76 -0.29 8.84 10.25
N LEU A 77 0.04 9.15 9.00
CA LEU A 77 1.21 8.60 8.32
C LEU A 77 2.33 9.62 8.39
N GLN A 78 3.55 9.16 8.62
CA GLN A 78 4.75 9.95 8.40
C GLN A 78 5.05 9.99 6.90
N LEU A 79 5.30 11.19 6.38
CA LEU A 79 5.76 11.40 5.00
C LEU A 79 7.24 11.77 4.98
N GLY A 80 8.03 10.97 4.28
CA GLY A 80 9.48 11.17 4.17
C GLY A 80 10.20 10.97 5.50
N ALA A 81 11.41 11.54 5.59
CA ALA A 81 12.31 11.28 6.71
C ALA A 81 12.06 12.12 7.97
N ASP A 82 11.36 13.26 7.89
CA ASP A 82 11.08 14.08 9.09
C ASP A 82 9.93 13.44 9.91
N PRO A 83 10.18 12.97 11.14
CA PRO A 83 9.16 12.36 11.99
C PRO A 83 8.04 13.33 12.40
N ARG A 84 8.21 14.64 12.22
CA ARG A 84 7.18 15.65 12.47
C ARG A 84 6.21 15.81 11.29
N ASN A 85 6.62 15.38 10.09
CA ASN A 85 5.80 15.50 8.89
C ASN A 85 4.72 14.41 8.86
N LYS A 86 3.62 14.67 9.54
CA LYS A 86 2.53 13.71 9.76
C LYS A 86 1.23 14.19 9.12
N VAL A 87 0.59 13.32 8.37
CA VAL A 87 -0.63 13.64 7.61
C VAL A 87 -1.79 12.73 8.00
N MET A 88 -2.99 13.31 8.08
CA MET A 88 -4.20 12.56 8.35
C MET A 88 -4.56 11.65 7.18
N CYS A 89 -4.89 10.41 7.51
CA CYS A 89 -5.25 9.39 6.54
C CYS A 89 -6.73 9.03 6.64
N ALA A 90 -7.34 8.76 5.50
CA ALA A 90 -8.72 8.30 5.46
C ALA A 90 -8.79 6.83 5.95
N LYS A 91 -9.62 6.57 6.97
CA LYS A 91 -9.71 5.25 7.63
C LYS A 91 -10.72 4.32 6.95
N ASP A 92 -11.74 4.91 6.36
CA ASP A 92 -12.96 4.24 5.91
C ASP A 92 -13.06 4.14 4.39
N ARG A 93 -12.07 4.67 3.68
CA ARG A 93 -12.09 4.72 2.23
C ARG A 93 -10.70 4.51 1.66
N PHE A 94 -10.65 3.75 0.59
CA PHE A 94 -9.48 3.63 -0.26
C PHE A 94 -9.63 4.50 -1.47
N ARG A 95 -8.56 5.21 -1.79
CA ARG A 95 -8.47 5.92 -3.06
C ARG A 95 -7.50 5.21 -3.98
N PHE A 96 -7.77 5.30 -5.27
CA PHE A 96 -6.90 4.76 -6.29
C PHE A 96 -7.00 5.57 -7.58
N CYS A 97 -5.96 5.51 -8.38
CA CYS A 97 -5.98 6.04 -9.74
C CYS A 97 -6.42 4.93 -10.71
N PRO A 98 -7.50 5.12 -11.49
CA PRO A 98 -7.93 4.10 -12.45
C PRO A 98 -6.90 3.89 -13.58
N ALA A 99 -6.13 4.92 -13.96
CA ALA A 99 -5.06 4.77 -14.94
C ALA A 99 -3.90 3.91 -14.41
N CYS A 100 -3.45 4.15 -13.17
CA CYS A 100 -2.46 3.28 -12.52
C CYS A 100 -2.95 1.82 -12.45
N LEU A 101 -4.23 1.59 -12.11
CA LEU A 101 -4.76 0.22 -12.10
C LEU A 101 -4.80 -0.41 -13.51
N GLY A 102 -5.10 0.37 -14.54
CA GLY A 102 -5.02 -0.07 -15.93
C GLY A 102 -3.61 -0.54 -16.30
N GLU A 103 -2.60 0.27 -15.99
CA GLU A 103 -1.19 -0.11 -16.22
C GLU A 103 -0.79 -1.39 -15.48
N LEU A 104 -1.33 -1.62 -14.27
CA LEU A 104 -1.11 -2.87 -13.55
C LEU A 104 -1.70 -4.07 -14.30
N ALA A 105 -2.89 -3.91 -14.89
CA ALA A 105 -3.51 -4.95 -15.72
C ALA A 105 -2.67 -5.25 -16.97
N ASP A 106 -1.96 -4.24 -17.51
CA ASP A 106 -1.01 -4.37 -18.62
C ASP A 106 0.36 -4.91 -18.19
N GLY A 107 0.51 -5.33 -16.93
CA GLY A 107 1.73 -5.96 -16.41
C GLY A 107 2.76 -5.01 -15.80
N ASN A 108 2.45 -3.71 -15.65
CA ASN A 108 3.33 -2.78 -14.99
C ASN A 108 3.35 -3.01 -13.47
N LEU A 109 4.37 -3.73 -13.00
CA LEU A 109 4.55 -4.04 -11.57
C LEU A 109 4.77 -2.80 -10.69
N ARG A 110 5.22 -1.65 -11.24
CA ARG A 110 5.29 -0.39 -10.45
C ARG A 110 3.89 0.06 -10.02
N SER A 111 2.88 -0.29 -10.80
CA SER A 111 1.49 0.04 -10.53
C SER A 111 0.79 -0.95 -9.58
N ALA A 112 1.51 -1.98 -9.10
CA ALA A 112 1.04 -2.90 -8.06
C ALA A 112 1.03 -2.29 -6.64
N CYS A 113 1.60 -1.09 -6.46
CA CYS A 113 1.58 -0.36 -5.21
C CYS A 113 0.22 0.32 -5.02
N LEU A 114 -0.60 -0.22 -4.12
CA LEU A 114 -2.00 0.20 -3.94
C LEU A 114 -2.29 1.00 -2.67
N ALA A 115 -1.41 0.97 -1.67
CA ALA A 115 -1.38 1.98 -0.62
C ALA A 115 -0.21 2.91 -0.85
N ARG A 116 -0.35 3.70 -1.91
CA ARG A 116 0.51 4.86 -2.07
C ARG A 116 0.14 5.88 -1.01
N THR A 117 1.14 6.49 -0.38
CA THR A 117 0.96 7.49 0.68
C THR A 117 0.08 8.64 0.19
N ASP A 118 0.29 9.09 -1.04
CA ASP A 118 -0.53 10.11 -1.71
C ASP A 118 -2.00 9.71 -1.86
N TRP A 119 -2.32 8.42 -2.03
CA TRP A 119 -3.71 7.95 -2.07
C TRP A 119 -4.35 7.85 -0.69
N LEU A 120 -3.56 7.69 0.37
CA LEU A 120 -4.04 7.56 1.74
C LEU A 120 -4.30 8.92 2.43
N ILE A 121 -3.62 9.98 1.98
CA ILE A 121 -3.77 11.34 2.54
C ILE A 121 -5.16 11.88 2.27
N ASP A 122 -5.86 12.30 3.33
CA ASP A 122 -7.25 12.69 3.18
C ASP A 122 -7.43 13.92 2.27
N ALA A 123 -6.54 14.89 2.38
CA ALA A 123 -6.53 16.11 1.58
C ALA A 123 -6.11 15.90 0.11
N ASN A 124 -5.53 14.74 -0.24
CA ASN A 124 -5.13 14.48 -1.61
C ASN A 124 -6.25 13.78 -2.39
N HIS A 125 -6.60 14.39 -3.52
CA HIS A 125 -7.69 13.93 -4.39
C HIS A 125 -7.22 13.65 -5.83
N VAL A 126 -5.93 13.82 -6.13
CA VAL A 126 -5.38 13.71 -7.48
C VAL A 126 -4.22 12.72 -7.49
N CYS A 127 -4.15 11.90 -8.53
CA CYS A 127 -3.00 11.03 -8.77
C CYS A 127 -1.80 11.88 -9.17
N ALA A 128 -0.70 11.80 -8.45
CA ALA A 128 0.50 12.56 -8.79
C ALA A 128 1.38 11.90 -9.88
N GLU A 129 0.83 10.96 -10.67
CA GLU A 129 1.44 10.41 -11.88
C GLU A 129 0.60 10.75 -13.12
N HIS A 130 -0.72 10.58 -13.02
CA HIS A 130 -1.67 10.76 -14.13
C HIS A 130 -2.50 12.05 -14.05
N GLU A 131 -2.33 12.83 -12.99
CA GLU A 131 -3.01 14.12 -12.75
C GLU A 131 -4.54 14.08 -12.80
N ILE A 132 -5.12 12.89 -12.69
CA ILE A 132 -6.57 12.69 -12.66
C ILE A 132 -7.10 12.51 -11.24
N ARG A 133 -8.40 12.78 -11.06
CA ARG A 133 -9.09 12.60 -9.77
C ARG A 133 -9.05 11.13 -9.35
N LEU A 134 -8.67 10.90 -8.09
CA LEU A 134 -8.68 9.57 -7.50
C LEU A 134 -10.12 9.09 -7.29
N MET A 135 -10.37 7.85 -7.69
CA MET A 135 -11.62 7.15 -7.38
C MET A 135 -11.59 6.65 -5.95
N THR A 136 -12.77 6.49 -5.33
CA THR A 136 -12.89 6.09 -3.93
C THR A 136 -13.74 4.82 -3.82
N ILE A 137 -13.28 3.86 -3.00
CA ILE A 137 -14.08 2.70 -2.59
C ILE A 137 -14.09 2.62 -1.06
N THR A 138 -15.29 2.41 -0.52
CA THR A 138 -15.52 2.16 0.89
C THR A 138 -15.60 0.65 1.11
N PRO A 139 -14.63 0.01 1.79
CA PRO A 139 -14.70 -1.42 2.09
C PRO A 139 -15.93 -1.74 2.95
N ARG A 140 -16.56 -2.89 2.70
CA ARG A 140 -17.79 -3.34 3.40
C ARG A 140 -17.65 -3.51 4.91
N LYS A 141 -16.43 -3.71 5.41
CA LYS A 141 -16.12 -3.79 6.85
C LYS A 141 -14.98 -2.83 7.17
N ALA A 142 -15.14 -2.05 8.24
CA ALA A 142 -14.06 -1.25 8.79
C ALA A 142 -12.96 -2.18 9.33
N SER A 143 -11.75 -2.10 8.77
CA SER A 143 -10.62 -2.82 9.35
C SER A 143 -10.06 -2.07 10.56
N ARG A 144 -9.45 -2.81 11.50
CA ARG A 144 -8.79 -2.23 12.69
C ARG A 144 -7.33 -1.84 12.45
N ILE A 145 -6.72 -2.41 11.41
CA ILE A 145 -5.35 -2.19 10.89
C ILE A 145 -5.50 -1.81 9.42
N GLN A 146 -4.59 -1.05 8.78
CA GLN A 146 -4.70 -0.72 7.35
C GLN A 146 -5.22 -1.93 6.56
N PRO A 147 -6.38 -1.81 5.87
CA PRO A 147 -7.07 -2.98 5.33
C PRO A 147 -6.13 -3.74 4.40
N ASP A 148 -6.27 -5.07 4.38
CA ASP A 148 -5.46 -5.92 3.52
C ASP A 148 -5.72 -5.56 2.05
N LEU A 149 -4.77 -4.81 1.50
CA LEU A 149 -4.82 -4.28 0.14
C LEU A 149 -4.81 -5.40 -0.88
N SER A 150 -4.25 -6.56 -0.56
CA SER A 150 -4.12 -7.68 -1.48
C SER A 150 -5.50 -8.18 -1.93
N SER A 151 -6.45 -8.28 -0.99
CA SER A 151 -7.83 -8.67 -1.26
C SER A 151 -8.60 -7.63 -2.08
N LEU A 152 -8.26 -6.35 -1.91
CA LEU A 152 -8.85 -5.24 -2.65
C LEU A 152 -8.36 -5.20 -4.10
N VAL A 153 -7.13 -5.62 -4.39
CA VAL A 153 -6.61 -5.68 -5.79
C VAL A 153 -7.53 -6.52 -6.64
N LEU A 154 -7.86 -7.73 -6.19
CA LEU A 154 -8.66 -8.69 -6.95
C LEU A 154 -10.06 -8.15 -7.21
N GLN A 155 -10.63 -7.44 -6.24
CA GLN A 155 -11.94 -6.80 -6.38
C GLN A 155 -11.89 -5.60 -7.33
N LEU A 156 -10.83 -4.79 -7.23
CA LEU A 156 -10.62 -3.59 -8.04
C LEU A 156 -10.34 -3.91 -9.51
N THR A 157 -9.49 -4.90 -9.79
CA THR A 157 -9.20 -5.34 -11.16
C THR A 157 -10.40 -6.04 -11.79
N ALA A 158 -11.14 -6.86 -11.04
CA ALA A 158 -12.40 -7.44 -11.50
C ALA A 158 -13.46 -6.37 -11.78
N GLY A 159 -13.58 -5.37 -10.89
CA GLY A 159 -14.52 -4.26 -11.04
C GLY A 159 -14.19 -3.33 -12.22
N GLN A 160 -12.91 -3.03 -12.46
CA GLN A 160 -12.49 -2.26 -13.64
C GLN A 160 -12.78 -3.02 -14.94
N LYS A 161 -12.50 -4.32 -14.99
CA LYS A 161 -12.79 -5.13 -16.17
C LYS A 161 -14.29 -5.11 -16.51
N ALA A 162 -15.16 -5.16 -15.50
CA ALA A 162 -16.60 -5.03 -15.69
C ALA A 162 -17.02 -3.63 -16.15
N MET A 163 -16.46 -2.58 -15.54
CA MET A 163 -16.77 -1.17 -15.87
C MET A 163 -16.28 -0.75 -17.27
N TRP A 164 -15.16 -1.29 -17.74
CA TRP A 164 -14.65 -1.04 -19.10
C TRP A 164 -15.35 -1.90 -20.17
N GLN A 165 -15.98 -3.01 -19.79
CA GLN A 165 -16.77 -3.84 -20.71
C GLN A 165 -18.18 -3.28 -20.95
N SER A 166 -18.73 -2.49 -20.02
CA SER A 166 -20.03 -1.83 -20.21
C SER A 166 -20.00 -0.64 -21.18
N ASP A 167 -18.82 -0.09 -21.49
CA ASP A 167 -18.65 1.09 -22.36
C ASP A 167 -18.30 0.75 -23.82
N ARG A 168 -18.33 -0.53 -24.22
CA ARG A 168 -18.21 -0.90 -25.64
C ARG A 168 -19.62 -0.98 -26.27
N PRO A 169 -19.99 -0.06 -27.18
CA PRO A 169 -21.20 -0.22 -27.94
C PRO A 169 -21.05 -1.45 -28.86
N THR A 170 -22.05 -2.33 -28.81
CA THR A 170 -22.31 -3.39 -29.80
C THR A 170 -22.56 -2.81 -31.18
#